data_AF-A0A399ZIL3-F1
#
_entry.id   AF-A0A399ZIL3-F1
#
_cell.length_a   1.000
_cell.length_b   1.000
_cell.length_c   1.000
_cell.angle_alpha   90.00
_cell.angle_beta   90.00
_cell.angle_gamma   90.00
#
_symmetry.space_group_name_H-M   'P 1'
#
loop_
_entity.id
_entity.type
_entity.pdbx_description
1 polymer ?
#
loop_
_entity_poly.entity_id
_entity_poly.type
_entity_poly.pdbx_seq_one_letter_code
_entity_poly.pdbx_strand_id
1 'polypeptide(L)'
;MSCGLLSSIAARTSARSPLPRTARAAARYWTLCKMLLALDTCTNSPSIALYAAQGIVGEITWRTREHHTRSLMPEIARLLELVAGPGSFTGLRIGLSAAKGLAYSLNVALLGVPTLDITASAGALLALPLCAAMSTGRGRYAAALYEIRAQTPVRTSDYWFGTAETLAPQIAERVREPFVLLGEMDDALPEQLRAYAGERMTLAPRALQLRRAGFLAELAWRRWQAGERANVETLAPYYVPTAALA
;
A
#
# COMPACT_ATOMS: atom_id res chain seq x y z
N MET A 1 8.14 -16.14 74.08
CA MET A 1 6.77 -15.60 73.92
C MET A 1 6.71 -15.03 72.51
N SER A 2 5.99 -15.58 71.52
CA SER A 2 4.52 -15.66 71.37
C SER A 2 3.85 -14.28 71.31
N CYS A 3 2.92 -13.94 70.41
CA CYS A 3 2.37 -14.60 69.21
C CYS A 3 1.38 -13.63 68.51
N GLY A 4 1.31 -13.60 67.16
CA GLY A 4 0.10 -13.30 66.32
C GLY A 4 -0.75 -12.03 66.58
N LEU A 5 -1.75 -11.66 65.78
CA LEU A 5 -2.19 -11.98 64.40
C LEU A 5 -2.65 -10.64 63.77
N LEU A 6 -2.65 -10.45 62.44
CA LEU A 6 -3.75 -10.75 61.48
C LEU A 6 -3.18 -10.38 60.08
N SER A 7 -3.08 -11.21 59.02
CA SER A 7 -4.10 -11.91 58.21
C SER A 7 -5.35 -11.04 57.95
N SER A 8 -5.79 -10.72 56.73
CA SER A 8 -5.67 -11.31 55.38
C SER A 8 -6.01 -10.22 54.33
N ILE A 9 -5.72 -10.32 53.04
CA ILE A 9 -6.42 -11.14 52.03
C ILE A 9 -5.44 -11.45 50.89
N ALA A 10 -5.26 -12.73 50.59
CA ALA A 10 -4.60 -13.21 49.37
C ALA A 10 -5.31 -14.46 48.85
N ALA A 11 -6.13 -14.29 47.82
CA ALA A 11 -6.71 -15.36 47.00
C ALA A 11 -7.21 -14.71 45.69
N ARG A 12 -7.13 -15.28 44.50
CA ARG A 12 -6.49 -16.46 43.86
C ARG A 12 -6.93 -16.37 42.38
N THR A 13 -6.37 -17.21 41.52
CA THR A 13 -6.67 -17.33 40.07
C THR A 13 -6.09 -16.21 39.18
N SER A 14 -5.56 -16.48 37.99
CA SER A 14 -5.39 -17.75 37.26
C SER A 14 -3.97 -17.88 36.67
N ALA A 15 -3.49 -19.12 36.55
CA ALA A 15 -2.19 -19.39 35.95
C ALA A 15 -2.26 -19.17 34.42
N ARG A 16 -1.47 -18.23 33.90
CA ARG A 16 -1.14 -18.22 32.47
C ARG A 16 -0.12 -19.33 32.22
N SER A 17 -0.51 -20.34 31.44
CA SER A 17 0.42 -21.37 30.98
C SER A 17 1.57 -20.73 30.19
N PRO A 18 2.83 -21.16 30.38
CA PRO A 18 3.93 -20.68 29.57
C PRO A 18 3.73 -21.15 28.12
N LEU A 19 3.83 -20.22 27.16
CA LEU A 19 3.75 -20.54 25.73
C LEU A 19 4.74 -21.66 25.36
N PRO A 20 4.33 -22.63 24.51
CA PRO A 20 5.17 -23.77 24.15
C PRO A 20 6.49 -23.34 23.52
N ARG A 21 7.56 -24.13 23.73
CA ARG A 21 8.94 -23.80 23.31
C ARG A 21 9.05 -23.49 21.80
N THR A 22 8.20 -24.08 20.97
CA THR A 22 8.06 -23.82 19.53
C THR A 22 7.58 -22.40 19.23
N ALA A 23 6.56 -21.89 19.94
CA ALA A 23 6.07 -20.53 19.78
C ALA A 23 7.11 -19.48 20.20
N ARG A 24 7.89 -19.76 21.25
CA ARG A 24 9.06 -18.92 21.63
C ARG A 24 10.18 -18.95 20.60
N ALA A 25 10.40 -20.07 19.91
CA ALA A 25 11.37 -20.16 18.82
C ALA A 25 10.88 -19.35 17.61
N ALA A 26 9.64 -19.57 17.17
CA ALA A 26 9.01 -18.81 16.08
C ALA A 26 9.04 -17.29 16.35
N ALA A 27 8.62 -16.84 17.53
CA ALA A 27 8.70 -15.44 17.92
C ALA A 27 10.14 -14.88 17.86
N ARG A 28 11.16 -15.65 18.27
CA ARG A 28 12.57 -15.24 18.15
C ARG A 28 13.05 -15.18 16.70
N TYR A 29 12.64 -16.11 15.84
CA TYR A 29 12.92 -16.05 14.40
C TYR A 29 12.27 -14.81 13.75
N TRP A 30 11.03 -14.49 14.11
CA TRP A 30 10.32 -13.30 13.65
C TRP A 30 10.95 -12.00 14.19
N THR A 31 11.59 -12.04 15.36
CA THR A 31 12.34 -10.90 15.91
C THR A 31 13.68 -10.67 15.19
N LEU A 32 14.25 -11.71 14.57
CA LEU A 32 15.53 -11.67 13.84
C LEU A 32 15.35 -11.37 12.35
N CYS A 33 14.27 -11.87 11.74
CA CYS A 33 13.92 -11.60 10.35
C CYS A 33 13.07 -10.32 10.26
N LYS A 34 13.68 -9.21 9.86
CA LYS A 34 12.94 -7.97 9.53
C LYS A 34 11.91 -8.26 8.43
N MET A 35 10.64 -8.03 8.74
CA MET A 35 9.51 -8.17 7.81
C MET A 35 8.70 -6.87 7.73
N LEU A 36 8.09 -6.64 6.58
CA LEU A 36 7.29 -5.48 6.24
C LEU A 36 5.92 -5.95 5.73
N LEU A 37 4.85 -5.40 6.29
CA LEU A 37 3.47 -5.60 5.82
C LEU A 37 3.05 -4.38 4.99
N ALA A 38 2.78 -4.60 3.72
CA ALA A 38 2.24 -3.61 2.80
C ALA A 38 0.72 -3.74 2.69
N LEU A 39 0.02 -2.61 2.78
CA LEU A 39 -1.44 -2.52 2.71
C LEU A 39 -1.82 -1.42 1.71
N ASP A 40 -2.60 -1.74 0.70
CA ASP A 40 -3.11 -0.76 -0.26
C ASP A 40 -4.60 -0.98 -0.56
N THR A 41 -5.40 0.02 -0.22
CA THR A 41 -6.86 -0.01 -0.36
C THR A 41 -7.40 1.22 -1.10
N CYS A 42 -6.54 1.91 -1.85
CA CYS A 42 -6.87 3.21 -2.45
C CYS A 42 -7.74 3.13 -3.73
N THR A 43 -7.99 1.92 -4.27
CA THR A 43 -8.89 1.70 -5.40
C THR A 43 -9.80 0.49 -5.13
N ASN A 44 -10.74 0.21 -6.05
CA ASN A 44 -11.65 -0.94 -6.03
C ASN A 44 -10.95 -2.31 -6.18
N SER A 45 -9.61 -2.32 -6.29
CA SER A 45 -8.76 -3.51 -6.31
C SER A 45 -7.80 -3.52 -5.08
N PRO A 46 -8.27 -3.74 -3.83
CA PRO A 46 -7.37 -3.81 -2.68
C PRO A 46 -6.30 -4.90 -2.83
N SER A 47 -5.14 -4.64 -2.24
CA SER A 47 -4.01 -5.56 -2.25
C SER A 47 -3.22 -5.47 -0.94
N ILE A 48 -2.64 -6.60 -0.52
CA ILE A 48 -1.79 -6.72 0.65
C ILE A 48 -0.59 -7.62 0.33
N ALA A 49 0.57 -7.34 0.93
CA ALA A 49 1.75 -8.19 0.76
C ALA A 49 2.61 -8.23 2.02
N LEU A 50 3.24 -9.38 2.27
CA LEU A 50 4.26 -9.54 3.28
C LEU A 50 5.62 -9.66 2.59
N TYR A 51 6.61 -8.93 3.09
CA TYR A 51 7.95 -8.83 2.49
C TYR A 51 9.01 -9.06 3.55
N ALA A 52 10.03 -9.85 3.22
CA ALA A 52 11.18 -10.14 4.08
C ALA A 52 12.49 -9.73 3.37
N ALA A 53 13.64 -9.94 4.01
CA ALA A 53 14.92 -9.53 3.45
C ALA A 53 15.24 -10.10 2.05
N GLN A 54 14.63 -11.24 1.70
CA GLN A 54 14.81 -11.94 0.42
C GLN A 54 13.76 -11.58 -0.66
N GLY A 55 12.73 -10.80 -0.33
CA GLY A 55 11.65 -10.45 -1.26
C GLY A 55 10.24 -10.63 -0.69
N ILE A 56 9.25 -10.66 -1.60
CA ILE A 56 7.83 -10.91 -1.28
C ILE A 56 7.67 -12.36 -0.77
N VAL A 57 7.14 -12.52 0.43
CA VAL A 57 6.79 -13.80 1.06
C VAL A 57 5.39 -14.26 0.64
N GLY A 58 4.48 -13.31 0.44
CA GLY A 58 3.13 -13.56 -0.06
C GLY A 58 2.43 -12.27 -0.44
N GLU A 59 1.45 -12.37 -1.34
CA GLU A 59 0.62 -11.26 -1.80
C GLU A 59 -0.81 -11.76 -2.06
N ILE A 60 -1.81 -10.93 -1.76
CA ILE A 60 -3.20 -11.14 -2.15
C ILE A 60 -3.72 -9.85 -2.77
N THR A 61 -4.35 -9.95 -3.94
CA THR A 61 -5.05 -8.85 -4.63
C THR A 61 -6.45 -9.33 -5.00
N TRP A 62 -7.48 -8.53 -4.70
CA TRP A 62 -8.88 -8.87 -4.98
C TRP A 62 -9.66 -7.66 -5.44
N ARG A 63 -10.85 -7.87 -5.99
CA ARG A 63 -11.79 -6.78 -6.33
C ARG A 63 -12.94 -6.72 -5.33
N THR A 64 -13.37 -5.51 -5.00
CA THR A 64 -14.57 -5.26 -4.18
C THR A 64 -15.24 -3.99 -4.66
N ARG A 65 -16.58 -3.94 -4.64
CA ARG A 65 -17.34 -2.79 -5.15
C ARG A 65 -17.80 -1.82 -4.07
N GLU A 66 -18.15 -2.30 -2.86
CA GLU A 66 -18.59 -1.42 -1.75
C GLU A 66 -18.16 -1.89 -0.33
N HIS A 67 -17.33 -2.94 -0.19
CA HIS A 67 -17.12 -3.60 1.11
C HIS A 67 -15.64 -3.82 1.50
N HIS A 68 -14.76 -2.89 1.14
CA HIS A 68 -13.32 -2.90 1.49
C HIS A 68 -13.11 -3.21 2.99
N THR A 69 -13.96 -2.60 3.83
CA THR A 69 -14.05 -2.73 5.30
C THR A 69 -14.25 -4.14 5.81
N ARG A 70 -15.02 -4.96 5.09
CA ARG A 70 -15.33 -6.34 5.50
C ARG A 70 -14.30 -7.34 4.97
N SER A 71 -13.66 -7.05 3.83
CA SER A 71 -12.67 -7.96 3.21
C SER A 71 -11.25 -7.81 3.73
N LEU A 72 -10.80 -6.60 4.10
CA LEU A 72 -9.36 -6.36 4.37
C LEU A 72 -8.78 -7.27 5.48
N MET A 73 -9.44 -7.35 6.63
CA MET A 73 -8.89 -8.14 7.76
C MET A 73 -9.02 -9.65 7.58
N PRO A 74 -10.07 -10.21 6.96
CA PRO A 74 -10.05 -11.60 6.50
C PRO A 74 -8.90 -11.90 5.53
N GLU A 75 -8.58 -11.02 4.58
CA GLU A 75 -7.44 -11.26 3.68
C GLU A 75 -6.09 -11.06 4.40
N ILE A 76 -5.95 -10.10 5.33
CA ILE A 76 -4.74 -9.98 6.18
C ILE A 76 -4.59 -11.22 7.06
N ALA A 77 -5.67 -11.71 7.67
CA ALA A 77 -5.68 -12.96 8.42
C ALA A 77 -5.26 -14.13 7.52
N ARG A 78 -5.78 -14.23 6.29
CA ARG A 78 -5.41 -15.26 5.31
C ARG A 78 -3.95 -15.17 4.86
N LEU A 79 -3.42 -13.96 4.63
CA LEU A 79 -2.02 -13.72 4.29
C LEU A 79 -1.09 -14.10 5.46
N LEU A 80 -1.49 -13.78 6.69
CA LEU A 80 -0.79 -14.19 7.90
C LEU A 80 -0.97 -15.68 8.18
N GLU A 81 -2.10 -16.29 7.84
CA GLU A 81 -2.36 -17.74 7.95
C GLU A 81 -1.45 -18.53 7.02
N LEU A 82 -1.28 -18.05 5.77
CA LEU A 82 -0.33 -18.55 4.78
C LEU A 82 1.13 -18.53 5.27
N VAL A 83 1.47 -17.75 6.31
CA VAL A 83 2.84 -17.57 6.80
C VAL A 83 3.03 -17.96 8.29
N ALA A 84 1.95 -18.05 9.08
CA ALA A 84 2.00 -18.09 10.55
C ALA A 84 0.83 -18.81 11.27
N GLY A 85 -0.29 -19.10 10.60
CA GLY A 85 -1.51 -19.66 11.22
C GLY A 85 -2.53 -18.62 11.79
N PRO A 86 -3.72 -19.07 12.23
CA PRO A 86 -4.96 -18.26 12.23
C PRO A 86 -5.22 -17.30 13.41
N GLY A 87 -5.90 -16.18 13.10
CA GLY A 87 -6.40 -15.18 14.07
C GLY A 87 -7.11 -13.97 13.41
N SER A 88 -8.12 -13.37 14.06
CA SER A 88 -9.09 -12.42 13.43
C SER A 88 -9.02 -10.95 13.89
N PHE A 89 -9.44 -9.97 13.04
CA PHE A 89 -10.68 -9.14 13.19
C PHE A 89 -10.71 -7.77 12.41
N THR A 90 -11.79 -7.50 11.64
CA THR A 90 -12.38 -6.26 10.97
C THR A 90 -11.58 -5.02 10.47
N GLY A 91 -11.90 -4.47 9.28
CA GLY A 91 -11.45 -3.16 8.72
C GLY A 91 -12.38 -1.95 9.02
N LEU A 92 -12.22 -0.68 8.57
CA LEU A 92 -11.31 -0.06 7.56
C LEU A 92 -10.72 1.32 7.93
N ARG A 93 -11.29 2.13 8.85
CA ARG A 93 -10.47 3.19 9.50
C ARG A 93 -9.20 2.53 10.05
N ILE A 94 -9.41 1.32 10.54
CA ILE A 94 -8.52 0.21 10.86
C ILE A 94 -7.44 -0.12 9.80
N GLY A 95 -7.52 0.27 8.52
CA GLY A 95 -6.37 0.15 7.61
C GLY A 95 -5.21 1.05 8.08
N LEU A 96 -5.45 2.36 8.10
CA LEU A 96 -4.51 3.32 8.67
C LEU A 96 -4.45 3.24 10.20
N SER A 97 -5.56 2.98 10.90
CA SER A 97 -5.61 2.91 12.37
C SER A 97 -5.06 1.60 12.96
N ALA A 98 -5.05 0.47 12.24
CA ALA A 98 -4.26 -0.70 12.64
C ALA A 98 -2.83 -0.61 12.12
N ALA A 99 -2.54 0.02 10.98
CA ALA A 99 -1.14 0.33 10.64
C ALA A 99 -0.51 1.24 11.71
N LYS A 100 -1.18 2.35 12.08
CA LYS A 100 -0.80 3.22 13.22
C LYS A 100 -0.89 2.50 14.56
N GLY A 101 -1.90 1.65 14.78
CA GLY A 101 -2.12 0.93 16.05
C GLY A 101 -1.11 -0.20 16.30
N LEU A 102 -0.73 -0.95 15.28
CA LEU A 102 0.36 -1.93 15.30
C LEU A 102 1.71 -1.21 15.42
N ALA A 103 1.92 -0.13 14.65
CA ALA A 103 3.11 0.71 14.79
C ALA A 103 3.29 1.22 16.23
N TYR A 104 2.24 1.76 16.83
CA TYR A 104 2.24 2.28 18.19
C TYR A 104 2.41 1.18 19.25
N SER A 105 1.62 0.08 19.18
CA SER A 105 1.65 -1.00 20.18
C SER A 105 2.89 -1.87 20.13
N LEU A 106 3.51 -2.04 18.96
CA LEU A 106 4.75 -2.80 18.78
C LEU A 106 6.00 -1.90 18.79
N ASN A 107 5.83 -0.58 18.89
CA ASN A 107 6.88 0.43 18.73
C ASN A 107 7.71 0.23 17.43
N VAL A 108 7.01 -0.07 16.32
CA VAL A 108 7.61 -0.21 14.98
C VAL A 108 7.22 0.97 14.11
N ALA A 109 8.15 1.46 13.29
CA ALA A 109 7.89 2.65 12.50
C ALA A 109 7.04 2.36 11.25
N LEU A 110 6.29 3.37 10.81
CA LEU A 110 5.36 3.32 9.68
C LEU A 110 5.96 4.02 8.45
N LEU A 111 5.52 3.64 7.26
CA LEU A 111 5.88 4.31 6.00
C LEU A 111 4.63 4.57 5.17
N GLY A 112 4.50 5.79 4.66
CA GLY A 112 3.49 6.18 3.68
C GLY A 112 4.09 6.20 2.28
N VAL A 113 3.44 5.54 1.33
CA VAL A 113 3.84 5.53 -0.09
C VAL A 113 2.64 5.99 -0.93
N PRO A 114 2.80 7.02 -1.78
CA PRO A 114 1.73 7.48 -2.66
C PRO A 114 1.30 6.41 -3.68
N THR A 115 -0.01 6.29 -3.91
CA THR A 115 -0.60 5.24 -4.76
C THR A 115 -0.11 5.27 -6.21
N LEU A 116 0.18 6.46 -6.77
CA LEU A 116 0.75 6.58 -8.12
C LEU A 116 2.20 6.09 -8.21
N ASP A 117 3.00 6.20 -7.14
CA ASP A 117 4.36 5.64 -7.10
C ASP A 117 4.32 4.09 -7.15
N ILE A 118 3.33 3.48 -6.51
CA ILE A 118 3.05 2.03 -6.56
C ILE A 118 2.65 1.61 -7.98
N THR A 119 1.74 2.37 -8.60
CA THR A 119 1.29 2.13 -9.98
C THR A 119 2.44 2.21 -10.97
N ALA A 120 3.29 3.25 -10.89
CA ALA A 120 4.48 3.39 -11.74
C ALA A 120 5.50 2.25 -11.54
N SER A 121 5.56 1.65 -10.34
CA SER A 121 6.48 0.55 -10.03
C SER A 121 6.19 -0.72 -10.83
N ALA A 122 4.93 -0.97 -11.22
CA ALA A 122 4.59 -2.06 -12.13
C ALA A 122 5.20 -1.89 -13.54
N GLY A 123 5.53 -0.66 -13.93
CA GLY A 123 6.22 -0.32 -15.17
C GLY A 123 7.75 -0.20 -15.04
N ALA A 124 8.35 -0.50 -13.88
CA ALA A 124 9.77 -0.21 -13.60
C ALA A 124 10.82 -0.97 -14.44
N LEU A 125 10.38 -1.90 -15.31
CA LEU A 125 11.22 -2.59 -16.28
C LEU A 125 11.05 -2.06 -17.72
N LEU A 126 10.16 -1.08 -17.93
CA LEU A 126 9.96 -0.43 -19.22
C LEU A 126 11.02 0.64 -19.44
N ALA A 127 11.63 0.66 -20.62
CA ALA A 127 12.68 1.62 -21.00
C ALA A 127 12.12 2.97 -21.49
N LEU A 128 10.86 3.28 -21.19
CA LEU A 128 10.15 4.49 -21.61
C LEU A 128 9.64 5.26 -20.39
N PRO A 129 9.48 6.59 -20.48
CA PRO A 129 8.73 7.36 -19.50
C PRO A 129 7.33 6.79 -19.26
N LEU A 130 6.84 6.93 -18.03
CA LEU A 130 5.55 6.43 -17.60
C LEU A 130 4.62 7.60 -17.26
N CYS A 131 3.37 7.50 -17.69
CA CYS A 131 2.26 8.27 -17.15
C CYS A 131 1.42 7.33 -16.29
N ALA A 132 1.56 7.41 -14.97
CA ALA A 132 0.69 6.67 -14.06
C ALA A 132 -0.60 7.47 -13.88
N ALA A 133 -1.75 6.82 -14.01
CA ALA A 133 -3.05 7.43 -13.73
C ALA A 133 -4.01 6.47 -13.01
N MET A 134 -5.00 7.02 -12.30
CA MET A 134 -6.09 6.24 -11.70
C MET A 134 -7.38 7.06 -11.70
N SER A 135 -8.53 6.37 -11.81
CA SER A 135 -9.82 7.03 -11.59
C SER A 135 -9.98 7.43 -10.12
N THR A 136 -10.42 8.66 -9.88
CA THR A 136 -10.83 9.19 -8.57
C THR A 136 -12.35 9.20 -8.40
N GLY A 137 -13.08 8.61 -9.36
CA GLY A 137 -14.53 8.55 -9.41
C GLY A 137 -15.17 9.73 -10.18
N ARG A 138 -16.45 9.58 -10.54
CA ARG A 138 -17.24 10.61 -11.26
C ARG A 138 -16.58 11.14 -12.55
N GLY A 139 -15.95 10.26 -13.34
CA GLY A 139 -15.27 10.63 -14.60
C GLY A 139 -13.98 11.46 -14.40
N ARG A 140 -13.41 11.46 -13.19
CA ARG A 140 -12.18 12.18 -12.86
C ARG A 140 -11.04 11.20 -12.58
N TYR A 141 -9.81 11.72 -12.73
CA TYR A 141 -8.58 10.97 -12.58
C TYR A 141 -7.55 11.77 -11.77
N ALA A 142 -6.59 11.04 -11.21
CA ALA A 142 -5.31 11.56 -10.76
C ALA A 142 -4.23 11.02 -11.69
N ALA A 143 -3.26 11.85 -12.10
CA ALA A 143 -2.16 11.44 -12.97
C ALA A 143 -0.82 12.08 -12.54
N ALA A 144 0.29 11.39 -12.84
CA ALA A 144 1.64 11.95 -12.75
C ALA A 144 2.62 11.25 -13.70
N LEU A 145 3.69 11.95 -14.04
CA LEU A 145 4.79 11.46 -14.88
C LEU A 145 5.92 10.88 -14.03
N TYR A 146 6.55 9.83 -14.54
CA TYR A 146 7.66 9.14 -13.92
C TYR A 146 8.72 8.75 -14.95
N GLU A 147 9.99 8.87 -14.57
CA GLU A 147 11.12 8.25 -15.28
C GLU A 147 11.58 7.00 -14.54
N ILE A 148 12.07 5.99 -15.27
CA ILE A 148 12.71 4.83 -14.65
C ILE A 148 14.20 5.10 -14.49
N ARG A 149 14.66 5.18 -13.23
CA ARG A 149 16.07 5.35 -12.87
C ARG A 149 16.49 4.15 -12.01
N ALA A 150 17.46 3.36 -12.49
CA ALA A 150 17.92 2.14 -11.83
C ALA A 150 16.76 1.23 -11.36
N GLN A 151 15.86 0.84 -12.28
CA GLN A 151 14.67 0.01 -12.01
C GLN A 151 13.79 0.55 -10.85
N THR A 152 13.73 1.88 -10.71
CA THR A 152 12.88 2.57 -9.73
C THR A 152 12.15 3.70 -10.45
N PRO A 153 10.82 3.83 -10.32
CA PRO A 153 10.11 4.99 -10.85
C PRO A 153 10.41 6.22 -9.98
N VAL A 154 10.84 7.30 -10.62
CA VAL A 154 11.08 8.60 -9.99
C VAL A 154 10.09 9.59 -10.60
N ARG A 155 9.24 10.20 -9.76
CA ARG A 155 8.21 11.13 -10.22
C ARG A 155 8.86 12.41 -10.75
N THR A 156 8.46 12.84 -11.96
CA THR A 156 8.99 14.02 -12.67
C THR A 156 7.97 15.13 -12.88
N SER A 157 6.75 14.96 -12.37
CA SER A 157 5.71 15.99 -12.30
C SER A 157 5.11 16.11 -10.89
N ASP A 158 4.32 17.16 -10.70
CA ASP A 158 3.29 17.19 -9.66
C ASP A 158 2.17 16.19 -9.96
N TYR A 159 1.28 16.00 -8.99
CA TYR A 159 0.02 15.31 -9.21
C TYR A 159 -0.99 16.24 -9.89
N TRP A 160 -1.51 15.79 -11.03
CA TRP A 160 -2.59 16.46 -11.73
C TRP A 160 -3.91 15.76 -11.45
N PHE A 161 -4.98 16.54 -11.38
CA PHE A 161 -6.34 16.07 -11.12
C PHE A 161 -7.28 16.77 -12.09
N GLY A 162 -8.25 16.04 -12.62
CA GLY A 162 -9.19 16.57 -13.61
C GLY A 162 -9.97 15.47 -14.31
N THR A 163 -10.68 15.83 -15.39
CA THR A 163 -11.38 14.88 -16.26
C THR A 163 -10.46 14.44 -17.40
N ALA A 164 -10.96 13.57 -18.29
CA ALA A 164 -10.18 13.15 -19.47
C ALA A 164 -9.87 14.38 -20.35
N GLU A 165 -10.86 15.26 -20.55
CA GLU A 165 -10.80 16.46 -21.37
C GLU A 165 -9.73 17.46 -20.90
N THR A 166 -9.50 17.59 -19.59
CA THR A 166 -8.49 18.50 -19.06
C THR A 166 -7.10 17.87 -18.97
N LEU A 167 -7.01 16.59 -18.57
CA LEU A 167 -5.74 15.92 -18.34
C LEU A 167 -5.06 15.46 -19.64
N ALA A 168 -5.83 15.00 -20.63
CA ALA A 168 -5.27 14.51 -21.89
C ALA A 168 -4.39 15.54 -22.64
N PRO A 169 -4.84 16.78 -22.91
CA PRO A 169 -3.99 17.79 -23.55
C PRO A 169 -2.78 18.16 -22.68
N GLN A 170 -2.97 18.30 -21.35
CA GLN A 170 -1.91 18.65 -20.42
C GLN A 170 -0.77 17.61 -20.38
N ILE A 171 -1.11 16.32 -20.38
CA ILE A 171 -0.14 15.21 -20.45
C ILE A 171 0.56 15.21 -21.83
N ALA A 172 -0.21 15.35 -22.92
CA ALA A 172 0.30 15.28 -24.28
C ALA A 172 1.21 16.45 -24.68
N GLU A 173 1.04 17.62 -24.07
CA GLU A 173 1.93 18.79 -24.19
C GLU A 173 3.24 18.58 -23.41
N ARG A 174 3.13 18.03 -22.19
CA ARG A 174 4.25 17.92 -21.24
C ARG A 174 5.22 16.79 -21.56
N VAL A 175 4.73 15.72 -22.20
CA VAL A 175 5.55 14.59 -22.70
C VAL A 175 5.58 14.66 -24.22
N ARG A 176 6.78 14.82 -24.81
CA ARG A 176 6.95 14.90 -26.29
C ARG A 176 7.53 13.64 -26.93
N GLU A 177 8.13 12.78 -26.13
CA GLU A 177 8.69 11.47 -26.53
C GLU A 177 7.64 10.35 -26.39
N PRO A 178 7.93 9.11 -26.85
CA PRO A 178 7.07 7.95 -26.61
C PRO A 178 7.01 7.57 -25.13
N PHE A 179 5.82 7.28 -24.61
CA PHE A 179 5.58 6.98 -23.20
C PHE A 179 4.49 5.91 -23.00
N VAL A 180 4.45 5.32 -21.81
CA VAL A 180 3.47 4.30 -21.43
C VAL A 180 2.47 4.83 -20.42
N LEU A 181 1.18 4.77 -20.75
CA LEU A 181 0.07 5.01 -19.81
C LEU A 181 -0.24 3.72 -19.04
N LEU A 182 -0.27 3.78 -17.70
CA LEU A 182 -0.59 2.63 -16.84
C LEU A 182 -1.38 3.01 -15.58
N GLY A 183 -2.15 2.04 -15.06
CA GLY A 183 -2.93 2.15 -13.83
C GLY A 183 -4.42 1.89 -13.99
N GLU A 184 -5.17 2.02 -12.90
CA GLU A 184 -6.59 1.65 -12.82
C GLU A 184 -7.51 2.79 -13.26
N MET A 185 -7.81 2.82 -14.57
CA MET A 185 -8.71 3.77 -15.22
C MET A 185 -9.69 3.05 -16.16
N ASP A 186 -10.78 3.74 -16.50
CA ASP A 186 -11.66 3.34 -17.61
C ASP A 186 -11.07 3.82 -18.96
N ASP A 187 -11.78 3.60 -20.06
CA ASP A 187 -11.23 3.79 -21.41
C ASP A 187 -11.29 5.23 -21.92
N ALA A 188 -12.04 6.11 -21.25
CA ALA A 188 -12.20 7.51 -21.66
C ALA A 188 -10.88 8.30 -21.61
N LEU A 189 -10.08 8.17 -20.55
CA LEU A 189 -8.77 8.83 -20.48
C LEU A 189 -7.78 8.31 -21.54
N PRO A 190 -7.58 6.98 -21.73
CA PRO A 190 -6.78 6.44 -22.84
C PRO A 190 -7.25 6.84 -24.25
N GLU A 191 -8.56 6.92 -24.49
CA GLU A 191 -9.11 7.36 -25.78
C GLU A 191 -8.82 8.85 -26.02
N GLN A 192 -9.14 9.70 -25.05
CA GLN A 192 -8.87 11.14 -25.12
C GLN A 192 -7.37 11.43 -25.27
N LEU A 193 -6.51 10.76 -24.49
CA LEU A 193 -5.06 10.96 -24.56
C LEU A 193 -4.49 10.52 -25.91
N ARG A 194 -5.02 9.46 -26.52
CA ARG A 194 -4.61 9.03 -27.86
C ARG A 194 -4.97 10.07 -28.94
N ALA A 195 -6.05 10.83 -28.78
CA ALA A 195 -6.40 11.90 -29.71
C ALA A 195 -5.38 13.06 -29.71
N TYR A 196 -4.73 13.35 -28.58
CA TYR A 196 -3.69 14.39 -28.48
C TYR A 196 -2.25 13.87 -28.64
N ALA A 197 -1.96 12.65 -28.19
CA ALA A 197 -0.61 12.08 -28.19
C ALA A 197 -0.31 11.21 -29.42
N GLY A 198 -1.32 10.67 -30.09
CA GLY A 198 -1.16 9.74 -31.21
C GLY A 198 -0.36 8.49 -30.82
N GLU A 199 0.51 8.05 -31.72
CA GLU A 199 1.36 6.87 -31.56
C GLU A 199 2.41 7.01 -30.43
N ARG A 200 2.63 8.22 -29.91
CA ARG A 200 3.53 8.43 -28.77
C ARG A 200 3.02 7.79 -27.49
N MET A 201 1.72 7.53 -27.37
CA MET A 201 1.11 6.91 -26.20
C MET A 201 0.88 5.41 -26.42
N THR A 202 1.58 4.57 -25.65
CA THR A 202 1.26 3.14 -25.54
C THR A 202 0.46 2.90 -24.26
N LEU A 203 -0.67 2.18 -24.35
CA LEU A 203 -1.42 1.74 -23.16
C LEU A 203 -0.81 0.43 -22.65
N ALA A 204 -0.41 0.38 -21.38
CA ALA A 204 0.12 -0.85 -20.78
C ALA A 204 -0.93 -1.98 -20.83
N PRO A 205 -0.54 -3.25 -21.01
CA PRO A 205 -1.45 -4.39 -20.91
C PRO A 205 -2.19 -4.40 -19.57
N ARG A 206 -3.45 -4.87 -19.54
CA ARG A 206 -4.29 -4.89 -18.31
C ARG A 206 -3.61 -5.60 -17.12
N ALA A 207 -2.73 -6.58 -17.38
CA ALA A 207 -1.94 -7.26 -16.35
C ALA A 207 -0.95 -6.34 -15.60
N LEU A 208 -0.43 -5.29 -16.26
CA LEU A 208 0.45 -4.27 -15.66
C LEU A 208 -0.33 -3.06 -15.11
N GLN A 209 -1.64 -2.95 -15.43
CA GLN A 209 -2.51 -1.93 -14.87
C GLN A 209 -3.02 -2.28 -13.46
N LEU A 210 -3.00 -3.56 -13.08
CA LEU A 210 -3.44 -4.01 -11.76
C LEU A 210 -2.44 -3.58 -10.68
N ARG A 211 -2.90 -2.76 -9.74
CA ARG A 211 -2.07 -2.28 -8.63
C ARG A 211 -1.83 -3.41 -7.62
N ARG A 212 -0.56 -3.68 -7.33
CA ARG A 212 -0.10 -4.85 -6.56
C ARG A 212 0.73 -4.42 -5.35
N ALA A 213 0.37 -4.89 -4.16
CA ALA A 213 1.03 -4.54 -2.92
C ALA A 213 2.46 -5.09 -2.81
N GLY A 214 2.85 -6.06 -3.65
CA GLY A 214 4.24 -6.48 -3.81
C GLY A 214 5.16 -5.34 -4.22
N PHE A 215 4.75 -4.52 -5.19
CA PHE A 215 5.52 -3.33 -5.61
C PHE A 215 5.55 -2.25 -4.52
N LEU A 216 4.44 -2.07 -3.79
CA LEU A 216 4.40 -1.22 -2.60
C LEU A 216 5.41 -1.70 -1.56
N ALA A 217 5.44 -2.99 -1.27
CA ALA A 217 6.31 -3.57 -0.26
C ALA A 217 7.79 -3.40 -0.63
N GLU A 218 8.14 -3.63 -1.90
CA GLU A 218 9.51 -3.43 -2.38
C GLU A 218 9.94 -1.96 -2.34
N LEU A 219 9.08 -1.04 -2.79
CA LEU A 219 9.35 0.40 -2.71
C LEU A 219 9.49 0.88 -1.25
N ALA A 220 8.59 0.43 -0.37
CA ALA A 220 8.66 0.73 1.06
C ALA A 220 9.91 0.12 1.72
N TRP A 221 10.35 -1.07 1.30
CA TRP A 221 11.57 -1.71 1.78
C TRP A 221 12.83 -0.93 1.36
N ARG A 222 12.90 -0.45 0.11
CA ARG A 222 13.99 0.43 -0.38
C ARG A 222 14.06 1.73 0.43
N ARG A 223 12.92 2.43 0.59
CA ARG A 223 12.82 3.66 1.43
C ARG A 223 13.19 3.39 2.90
N TRP A 224 12.77 2.23 3.44
CA TRP A 224 13.12 1.82 4.80
C TRP A 224 14.63 1.62 4.98
N GLN A 225 15.32 1.01 4.01
CA GLN A 225 16.79 0.87 4.03
C GLN A 225 17.50 2.22 3.92
N ALA A 226 16.97 3.16 3.15
CA ALA A 226 17.47 4.54 3.06
C ALA A 226 17.23 5.39 4.33
N GLY A 227 16.58 4.83 5.37
CA GLY A 227 16.33 5.52 6.63
C GLY A 227 15.05 6.36 6.67
N GLU A 228 14.30 6.45 5.58
CA GLU A 228 13.03 7.18 5.54
C GLU A 228 11.99 6.55 6.47
N ARG A 229 11.27 7.37 7.24
CA ARG A 229 10.18 6.95 8.13
C ARG A 229 9.06 7.98 8.05
N ALA A 230 7.80 7.55 8.10
CA ALA A 230 6.68 8.47 8.26
C ALA A 230 6.43 8.74 9.75
N ASN A 231 6.12 10.00 10.10
CA ASN A 231 5.60 10.33 11.42
C ASN A 231 4.16 9.77 11.54
N VAL A 232 3.95 8.90 12.52
CA VAL A 232 2.68 8.20 12.77
C VAL A 232 1.54 9.16 13.07
N GLU A 233 1.81 10.30 13.71
CA GLU A 233 0.81 11.29 14.07
C GLU A 233 0.37 12.09 12.83
N THR A 234 1.32 12.62 12.06
CA THR A 234 1.05 13.51 10.93
C THR A 234 0.71 12.81 9.62
N LEU A 235 0.95 11.49 9.49
CA LEU A 235 0.60 10.74 8.28
C LEU A 235 -0.93 10.75 8.05
N ALA A 236 -1.35 11.43 6.99
CA ALA A 236 -2.74 11.57 6.56
C ALA A 236 -2.92 11.12 5.09
N PRO A 237 -4.14 10.74 4.67
CA PRO A 237 -4.43 10.49 3.26
C PRO A 237 -4.21 11.73 2.41
N TYR A 238 -3.73 11.55 1.17
CA TYR A 238 -3.62 12.64 0.20
C TYR A 238 -4.98 12.86 -0.46
N TYR A 239 -5.70 13.90 -0.03
CA TYR A 239 -7.01 14.25 -0.57
C TYR A 239 -6.88 15.16 -1.80
N VAL A 240 -7.70 14.92 -2.83
CA VAL A 240 -7.81 15.79 -4.00
C VAL A 240 -8.35 17.16 -3.57
N PRO A 241 -7.67 18.29 -3.84
CA PRO A 241 -8.16 19.61 -3.45
C PRO A 241 -9.49 19.96 -4.13
N THR A 242 -10.43 20.55 -3.37
CA THR A 242 -11.77 20.90 -3.88
C THR A 242 -11.75 21.89 -5.05
N ALA A 243 -10.69 22.70 -5.18
CA ALA A 243 -10.48 23.60 -6.31
C ALA A 243 -10.19 22.88 -7.64
N ALA A 244 -9.70 21.63 -7.60
CA ALA A 244 -9.60 20.74 -8.77
C ALA A 244 -10.87 19.89 -8.98
N LEU A 245 -11.93 20.17 -8.21
CA LEU A 245 -13.24 19.51 -8.29
C LEU A 245 -14.37 20.45 -8.73
N ALA A 246 -14.08 21.74 -8.94
CA ALA A 246 -14.96 22.71 -9.58
C ALA A 246 -14.76 22.66 -11.11
#